data_AF-A0A1F7WX41-F1
#
_entry.id   AF-A0A1F7WX41-F1
#
_cell.length_a   1.000
_cell.length_b   1.000
_cell.length_c   1.000
_cell.angle_alpha   90.00
_cell.angle_beta   90.00
_cell.angle_gamma   90.00
#
_symmetry.space_group_name_H-M   'P 1'
#
loop_
_entity.id
_entity.type
_entity.pdbx_description
1 polymer ?
#
loop_
_entity_poly.entity_id
_entity_poly.type
_entity_poly.pdbx_seq_one_letter_code
_entity_poly.pdbx_strand_id
1 'polypeptide(L)'
;MKKIFALVTLSFILLAAALSVTAYSKDKPADAAKKQFLIDVGNTKCPVMGGDVQKDIYSIHEGKIYHFCCPACVPEFRKDPAKFIAKVKPAEEKDQTKIESAGNEFCPVTGEAIDKNITAIKDGKLYYFCCEDCVAKFLKGDSGKGEQKHDHGKKEK
;
A
#
# COMPACT_ATOMS: atom_id res chain seq x y z
N MET A 1 38.20 15.63 -60.49
CA MET A 1 38.83 14.29 -60.34
C MET A 1 37.87 13.47 -59.49
N LYS A 2 37.04 12.59 -60.08
CA LYS A 2 37.35 11.14 -60.29
C LYS A 2 37.80 10.54 -58.96
N LYS A 3 37.04 9.68 -58.26
CA LYS A 3 36.48 8.38 -58.69
C LYS A 3 35.28 8.03 -57.77
N ILE A 4 34.06 7.81 -58.25
CA ILE A 4 33.51 6.67 -59.02
C ILE A 4 32.90 5.59 -58.10
N PHE A 5 31.57 5.46 -58.23
CA PHE A 5 30.71 4.27 -58.21
C PHE A 5 30.63 3.45 -56.90
N ALA A 6 29.46 3.28 -56.26
CA ALA A 6 28.28 2.53 -56.73
C ALA A 6 28.57 1.03 -56.97
N LEU A 7 27.69 0.16 -56.45
CA LEU A 7 27.71 -1.32 -56.43
C LEU A 7 28.52 -1.85 -55.23
N VAL A 8 27.94 -2.42 -54.19
CA VAL A 8 27.22 -3.71 -54.24
C VAL A 8 25.96 -3.65 -53.36
N THR A 9 24.84 -3.30 -53.99
CA THR A 9 23.58 -3.98 -53.71
C THR A 9 23.75 -5.45 -54.12
N LEU A 10 23.11 -6.38 -53.39
CA LEU A 10 22.93 -7.80 -53.75
C LEU A 10 23.97 -8.82 -53.24
N SER A 11 23.79 -9.22 -51.98
CA SER A 11 23.85 -10.63 -51.54
C SER A 11 22.75 -10.78 -50.48
N PHE A 12 21.48 -10.84 -50.90
CA PHE A 12 20.75 -12.09 -51.12
C PHE A 12 21.04 -13.10 -50.00
N ILE A 13 20.22 -13.05 -48.95
CA ILE A 13 19.08 -13.97 -48.75
C ILE A 13 19.60 -15.39 -48.47
N LEU A 14 19.52 -15.81 -47.21
CA LEU A 14 18.84 -17.02 -46.75
C LEU A 14 19.24 -17.30 -45.30
N LEU A 15 18.41 -16.88 -44.35
CA LEU A 15 17.83 -17.84 -43.42
C LEU A 15 16.54 -17.26 -42.84
N ALA A 16 15.45 -17.56 -43.54
CA ALA A 16 14.13 -17.53 -42.96
C ALA A 16 14.09 -18.55 -41.82
N ALA A 17 13.76 -18.11 -40.62
CA ALA A 17 13.04 -18.91 -39.66
C ALA A 17 11.95 -18.03 -39.07
N ALA A 18 10.74 -18.17 -39.64
CA ALA A 18 9.51 -17.96 -38.92
C ALA A 18 9.52 -18.78 -37.62
N LEU A 19 8.63 -18.43 -36.68
CA LEU A 19 8.43 -18.95 -35.31
C LEU A 19 9.00 -17.94 -34.29
N SER A 20 8.24 -17.26 -33.44
CA SER A 20 6.87 -17.41 -33.02
C SER A 20 6.45 -16.13 -32.33
N VAL A 21 5.15 -15.82 -32.41
CA VAL A 21 4.42 -15.10 -31.36
C VAL A 21 4.89 -15.63 -30.00
N THR A 22 5.70 -14.85 -29.31
CA THR A 22 5.69 -14.78 -27.86
C THR A 22 5.31 -13.35 -27.58
N ALA A 23 4.01 -13.12 -27.47
CA ALA A 23 3.48 -12.60 -26.22
C ALA A 23 4.47 -11.60 -25.63
N TYR A 24 4.24 -10.31 -25.90
CA TYR A 24 4.65 -9.27 -24.97
C TYR A 24 4.06 -9.71 -23.64
N SER A 25 4.87 -10.42 -22.86
CA SER A 25 4.45 -10.93 -21.59
C SER A 25 4.07 -9.70 -20.82
N LYS A 26 2.77 -9.61 -20.61
CA LYS A 26 2.18 -8.95 -19.48
C LYS A 26 2.76 -9.71 -18.28
N ASP A 27 4.01 -9.43 -17.96
CA ASP A 27 4.59 -9.71 -16.66
C ASP A 27 3.93 -8.71 -15.72
N LYS A 28 2.63 -8.93 -15.51
CA LYS A 28 2.02 -8.67 -14.23
C LYS A 28 2.71 -9.71 -13.36
N PRO A 29 3.64 -9.36 -12.46
CA PRO A 29 3.74 -10.16 -11.28
C PRO A 29 2.34 -10.13 -10.66
N ALA A 30 1.59 -11.21 -10.85
CA ALA A 30 0.82 -11.77 -9.76
C ALA A 30 1.83 -12.23 -8.70
N ASP A 31 2.57 -11.28 -8.12
CA ASP A 31 3.37 -11.52 -6.94
C ASP A 31 2.35 -11.76 -5.84
N ALA A 32 2.23 -13.04 -5.49
CA ALA A 32 1.55 -13.55 -4.33
C ALA A 32 1.66 -12.55 -3.18
N ALA A 33 0.50 -12.20 -2.60
CA ALA A 33 0.31 -11.43 -1.38
C ALA A 33 1.54 -11.46 -0.45
N LYS A 34 2.52 -10.58 -0.72
CA LYS A 34 3.71 -10.49 0.11
C LYS A 34 3.22 -9.85 1.39
N LYS A 35 3.24 -10.61 2.49
CA LYS A 35 2.97 -10.07 3.83
C LYS A 35 3.82 -8.82 4.02
N GLN A 36 3.19 -7.67 3.89
CA GLN A 36 3.83 -6.39 4.10
C GLN A 36 3.76 -6.12 5.59
N PHE A 37 4.89 -5.78 6.18
CA PHE A 37 4.96 -5.42 7.57
C PHE A 37 5.33 -3.95 7.70
N LEU A 38 4.75 -3.32 8.70
CA LEU A 38 5.06 -1.97 9.14
C LEU A 38 5.72 -2.05 10.52
N ILE A 39 6.51 -1.05 10.85
CA ILE A 39 7.14 -0.92 12.17
C ILE A 39 6.42 0.18 12.94
N ASP A 40 5.78 -0.18 14.05
CA ASP A 40 5.36 0.79 15.04
C ASP A 40 6.58 1.28 15.81
N VAL A 41 6.87 2.57 15.64
CA VAL A 41 8.05 3.22 16.21
C VAL A 41 7.95 3.32 17.73
N GLY A 42 6.75 3.16 18.31
CA GLY A 42 6.54 3.13 19.76
C GLY A 42 6.81 4.48 20.43
N ASN A 43 6.73 5.58 19.67
CA ASN A 43 6.95 6.91 20.25
C ASN A 43 5.84 7.24 21.24
N THR A 44 6.22 7.63 22.47
CA THR A 44 5.26 7.98 23.54
C THR A 44 4.92 9.46 23.57
N LYS A 45 5.75 10.29 22.92
CA LYS A 45 5.54 11.74 22.76
C LYS A 45 5.26 12.08 21.31
N CYS A 46 4.31 13.00 21.12
CA CYS A 46 3.95 13.54 19.82
C CYS A 46 5.13 14.32 19.22
N PRO A 47 5.58 14.00 18.00
CA PRO A 47 6.72 14.69 17.40
C PRO A 47 6.40 16.12 16.93
N VAL A 48 5.12 16.47 16.80
CA VAL A 48 4.67 17.79 16.38
C VAL A 48 4.59 18.74 17.58
N MET A 49 3.86 18.36 18.64
CA MET A 49 3.53 19.24 19.77
C MET A 49 4.08 18.78 21.12
N GLY A 50 4.68 17.58 21.22
CA GLY A 50 5.29 17.07 22.46
C GLY A 50 4.34 16.48 23.50
N GLY A 51 3.02 16.54 23.29
CA GLY A 51 2.04 15.90 24.18
C GLY A 51 2.09 14.36 24.16
N ASP A 52 1.43 13.72 25.12
CA ASP A 52 1.29 12.25 25.16
C ASP A 52 0.48 11.73 23.96
N VAL A 53 0.95 10.63 23.37
CA VAL A 53 0.31 10.06 22.17
C VAL A 53 -1.00 9.34 22.48
N GLN A 54 -1.89 9.34 21.50
CA GLN A 54 -3.06 8.47 21.45
C GLN A 54 -2.83 7.39 20.40
N LYS A 55 -3.05 6.12 20.77
CA LYS A 55 -2.75 4.95 19.91
C LYS A 55 -3.52 4.96 18.57
N ASP A 56 -4.71 5.55 18.57
CA ASP A 56 -5.58 5.54 17.39
C ASP A 56 -5.32 6.74 16.47
N ILE A 57 -4.40 7.63 16.84
CA ILE A 57 -4.03 8.82 16.08
C ILE A 57 -2.60 8.65 15.57
N TYR A 58 -2.46 8.18 14.35
CA TYR A 58 -1.17 7.91 13.76
C TYR A 58 -1.11 8.26 12.27
N SER A 59 0.09 8.21 11.71
CA SER A 59 0.32 8.30 10.28
C SER A 59 1.42 7.34 9.90
N ILE A 60 1.26 6.74 8.72
CA ILE A 60 2.25 5.85 8.14
C ILE A 60 3.17 6.68 7.25
N HIS A 61 4.48 6.54 7.44
CA HIS A 61 5.49 7.13 6.58
C HIS A 61 6.66 6.16 6.43
N GLU A 62 7.03 5.84 5.19
CA GLU A 62 8.14 4.92 4.88
C GLU A 62 8.05 3.56 5.59
N GLY A 63 6.83 3.00 5.68
CA GLY A 63 6.59 1.71 6.34
C GLY A 63 6.68 1.77 7.88
N LYS A 64 6.78 2.97 8.46
CA LYS A 64 6.78 3.19 9.90
C LYS A 64 5.51 3.89 10.36
N ILE A 65 5.04 3.55 11.56
CA ILE A 65 3.85 4.12 12.19
C ILE A 65 4.30 5.09 13.27
N TYR A 66 3.85 6.33 13.17
CA TYR A 66 4.14 7.40 14.12
C TYR A 66 2.84 7.86 14.77
N HIS A 67 2.80 7.87 16.10
CA HIS A 67 1.63 8.25 16.88
C HIS A 67 1.66 9.73 17.29
N PHE A 68 0.48 10.32 17.47
CA PHE A 68 0.30 11.73 17.77
C PHE A 68 -0.66 11.94 18.94
N CYS A 69 -0.59 13.13 19.55
CA CYS A 69 -1.45 13.49 20.68
C CYS A 69 -2.85 13.93 20.27
N CYS A 70 -3.05 14.37 19.02
CA CYS A 70 -4.34 14.84 18.52
C CYS A 70 -4.42 14.79 16.98
N PRO A 71 -5.64 14.79 16.39
CA PRO A 71 -5.82 14.63 14.94
C PRO A 71 -5.19 15.77 14.14
N ALA A 72 -5.14 16.99 14.69
CA ALA A 72 -4.55 18.15 14.05
C ALA A 72 -3.04 18.01 13.78
N CYS A 73 -2.34 17.13 14.51
CA CYS A 73 -0.91 16.88 14.30
C CYS A 73 -0.64 16.04 13.04
N VAL A 74 -1.58 15.19 12.61
CA VAL A 74 -1.41 14.33 11.43
C VAL A 74 -1.19 15.12 10.14
N PRO A 75 -2.04 16.10 9.77
CA PRO A 75 -1.81 16.88 8.56
C PRO A 75 -0.53 17.73 8.66
N GLU A 76 -0.17 18.23 9.84
CA GLU A 76 1.07 18.99 10.02
C GLU A 76 2.30 18.10 9.81
N PHE A 77 2.30 16.88 10.36
CA PHE A 77 3.33 15.88 10.10
C PHE A 77 3.48 15.56 8.61
N ARG A 78 2.37 15.38 7.89
CA ARG A 78 2.38 15.03 6.46
C ARG A 78 2.97 16.13 5.56
N LYS A 79 2.98 17.40 6.00
CA LYS A 79 3.59 18.49 5.22
C LYS A 79 5.12 18.39 5.18
N ASP A 80 5.73 17.96 6.28
CA ASP A 80 7.19 17.82 6.40
C ASP A 80 7.56 16.70 7.38
N PRO A 81 7.40 15.43 6.98
CA PRO A 81 7.63 14.29 7.88
C PRO A 81 9.05 14.26 8.42
N ALA A 82 10.05 14.55 7.58
CA ALA A 82 11.46 14.50 7.93
C ALA A 82 11.80 15.41 9.13
N LYS A 83 11.26 16.65 9.13
CA LYS A 83 11.43 17.60 10.23
C LYS A 83 10.92 17.08 11.57
N PHE A 84 9.81 16.35 11.57
CA PHE A 84 9.20 15.83 12.79
C PHE A 84 9.79 14.49 13.21
N ILE A 85 10.16 13.63 12.26
CA ILE A 85 10.83 12.35 12.51
C ILE A 85 12.15 12.57 13.25
N ALA A 86 12.91 13.62 12.92
CA ALA A 86 14.13 13.99 13.64
C ALA A 86 13.91 14.30 15.15
N LYS A 87 12.67 14.57 15.57
CA LYS A 87 12.28 14.83 16.97
C LYS A 87 11.66 13.61 17.66
N VAL A 88 11.39 12.55 16.91
CA VAL A 88 10.81 11.32 17.47
C VAL A 88 11.84 10.68 18.38
N LYS A 89 11.44 10.41 19.61
CA LYS A 89 12.15 9.46 20.49
C LYS A 89 11.51 8.09 20.27
N PRO A 90 12.10 7.22 19.44
CA PRO A 90 11.53 5.90 19.20
C PRO A 90 11.65 5.04 20.46
N ALA A 91 10.84 3.98 20.54
CA ALA A 91 11.17 2.88 21.41
C ALA A 91 12.48 2.22 20.95
N GLU A 92 13.19 1.57 21.87
CA GLU A 92 14.34 0.72 21.56
C GLU A 92 13.97 -0.23 20.41
N GLU A 93 14.90 -0.48 19.48
CA GLU A 93 14.60 -1.22 18.24
C GLU A 93 13.98 -2.60 18.50
N LYS A 94 14.45 -3.28 19.55
CA LYS A 94 13.93 -4.57 20.02
C LYS A 94 12.48 -4.51 20.53
N ASP A 95 12.03 -3.33 20.96
CA ASP A 95 10.71 -3.10 21.55
C ASP A 95 9.72 -2.50 20.52
N GLN A 96 10.20 -2.16 19.32
CA GLN A 96 9.35 -1.73 18.22
C GLN A 96 8.46 -2.88 17.75
N THR A 97 7.17 -2.58 17.54
CA THR A 97 6.19 -3.61 17.23
C THR A 97 6.03 -3.78 15.73
N LYS A 98 6.08 -5.03 15.26
CA LYS A 98 5.81 -5.35 13.86
C LYS A 98 4.30 -5.46 13.64
N ILE A 99 3.75 -4.60 12.79
CA ILE A 99 2.33 -4.59 12.41
C ILE A 99 2.19 -5.22 11.03
N GLU A 100 1.42 -6.29 10.91
CA GLU A 100 1.17 -6.95 9.63
C GLU A 100 0.09 -6.19 8.86
N SER A 101 0.34 -5.87 7.58
CA SER A 101 -0.71 -5.36 6.70
C SER A 101 -1.71 -6.48 6.42
N ALA A 102 -3.00 -6.21 6.61
CA ALA A 102 -4.06 -7.14 6.24
C ALA A 102 -4.14 -7.41 4.73
N GLY A 103 -3.53 -6.53 3.91
CA GLY A 103 -3.48 -6.68 2.46
C GLY A 103 -4.86 -6.68 1.78
N ASN A 104 -5.89 -6.16 2.45
CA ASN A 104 -7.25 -6.19 1.94
C ASN A 104 -7.46 -5.11 0.87
N GLU A 105 -7.96 -5.52 -0.30
CA GLU A 105 -8.33 -4.61 -1.40
C GLU A 105 -9.76 -4.05 -1.25
N PHE A 106 -10.59 -4.73 -0.45
CA PHE A 106 -11.96 -4.35 -0.16
C PHE A 106 -12.16 -4.11 1.34
N CYS A 107 -13.07 -3.21 1.68
CA CYS A 107 -13.44 -2.87 3.04
C CYS A 107 -13.96 -4.13 3.76
N PRO A 108 -13.38 -4.52 4.91
CA PRO A 108 -13.81 -5.73 5.63
C PRO A 108 -15.24 -5.65 6.18
N VAL A 109 -15.82 -4.45 6.23
CA VAL A 109 -17.16 -4.20 6.77
C VAL A 109 -18.23 -4.21 5.68
N THR A 110 -17.98 -3.55 4.54
CA THR A 110 -18.99 -3.37 3.49
C THR A 110 -18.71 -4.15 2.21
N GLY A 111 -17.47 -4.58 1.97
CA GLY A 111 -17.03 -5.18 0.70
C GLY A 111 -16.74 -4.17 -0.42
N GLU A 112 -16.87 -2.87 -0.17
CA GLU A 112 -16.57 -1.82 -1.14
C GLU A 112 -15.06 -1.58 -1.30
N ALA A 113 -14.64 -0.85 -2.34
CA ALA A 113 -13.23 -0.49 -2.52
C ALA A 113 -12.69 0.34 -1.33
N ILE A 114 -11.45 0.05 -0.90
CA ILE A 114 -10.81 0.77 0.21
C ILE A 114 -10.35 2.19 -0.18
N ASP A 115 -10.25 3.06 0.82
CA ASP A 115 -9.38 4.24 0.78
C ASP A 115 -8.09 3.91 1.56
N LYS A 116 -6.94 4.08 0.90
CA LYS A 116 -5.62 3.79 1.50
C LYS A 116 -5.25 4.74 2.66
N ASN A 117 -5.99 5.83 2.83
CA ASN A 117 -5.80 6.78 3.91
C ASN A 117 -6.62 6.47 5.16
N ILE A 118 -7.63 5.60 5.05
CA ILE A 118 -8.51 5.25 6.17
C ILE A 118 -8.10 3.89 6.68
N THR A 119 -7.51 3.88 7.88
CA THR A 119 -6.85 2.69 8.42
C THR A 119 -7.15 2.49 9.90
N ALA A 120 -7.09 1.24 10.35
CA ALA A 120 -7.16 0.90 11.76
C ALA A 120 -6.25 -0.28 12.07
N ILE A 121 -5.58 -0.24 13.23
CA ILE A 121 -4.78 -1.34 13.72
C ILE A 121 -5.63 -2.13 14.72
N LYS A 122 -5.81 -3.42 14.49
CA LYS A 122 -6.50 -4.34 15.41
C LYS A 122 -5.75 -5.65 15.43
N ASP A 123 -5.49 -6.18 16.61
CA ASP A 123 -4.83 -7.49 16.81
C ASP A 123 -3.48 -7.61 16.07
N GLY A 124 -2.68 -6.53 16.08
CA GLY A 124 -1.37 -6.49 15.41
C GLY A 124 -1.44 -6.42 13.88
N LYS A 125 -2.64 -6.20 13.32
CA LYS A 125 -2.86 -6.05 11.88
C LYS A 125 -3.41 -4.68 11.51
N LEU A 126 -2.86 -4.10 10.45
CA LEU A 126 -3.33 -2.87 9.83
C LEU A 126 -4.35 -3.20 8.75
N TYR A 127 -5.59 -2.73 8.92
CA TYR A 127 -6.68 -2.86 7.96
C TYR A 127 -6.95 -1.53 7.26
N TYR A 128 -7.37 -1.61 6.01
CA TYR A 128 -7.83 -0.46 5.21
C TYR A 128 -9.35 -0.46 5.07
N PHE A 129 -9.97 0.71 5.04
CA PHE A 129 -11.43 0.86 5.03
C PHE A 129 -11.88 1.84 3.95
N CYS A 130 -13.16 1.75 3.55
CA CYS A 130 -13.75 2.72 2.62
C CYS A 130 -14.14 4.04 3.31
N CYS A 131 -14.41 4.03 4.62
CA CYS A 131 -14.83 5.20 5.39
C CYS A 131 -14.56 5.06 6.90
N GLU A 132 -14.60 6.19 7.63
CA GLU A 132 -14.35 6.24 9.08
C GLU A 132 -15.43 5.50 9.89
N ASP A 133 -16.69 5.50 9.43
CA ASP A 133 -17.77 4.74 10.09
C ASP A 133 -17.49 3.23 10.10
N CYS A 134 -16.85 2.72 9.05
CA CYS A 134 -16.43 1.32 8.98
C CYS A 134 -15.33 1.01 9.99
N VAL A 135 -14.41 1.95 10.24
CA VAL A 135 -13.40 1.81 11.31
C VAL A 135 -14.08 1.62 12.65
N ALA A 136 -15.05 2.48 12.98
CA ALA A 136 -15.76 2.41 14.25
C ALA A 136 -16.52 1.08 14.44
N LYS A 137 -17.21 0.60 13.40
CA LYS A 137 -17.92 -0.71 13.42
C LYS A 137 -16.95 -1.88 13.60
N PHE A 138 -15.84 -1.86 12.85
CA PHE A 138 -14.83 -2.91 12.90
C PHE A 138 -14.15 -3.01 14.27
N LEU A 139 -13.80 -1.87 14.88
CA LEU A 139 -13.17 -1.84 16.20
C LEU A 139 -14.13 -2.30 17.32
N LYS A 140 -15.44 -2.06 17.18
CA LYS A 140 -16.46 -2.49 18.15
C LYS A 140 -16.74 -4.00 18.15
N GLY A 141 -16.16 -4.77 17.22
CA GLY A 141 -16.34 -6.23 17.15
C GLY A 141 -17.46 -6.68 16.23
N ASP A 142 -18.13 -5.76 15.53
CA ASP A 142 -19.05 -6.07 14.44
C ASP A 142 -18.24 -6.34 13.15
N SER A 143 -17.30 -7.29 13.22
CA SER A 143 -16.74 -7.90 12.01
C SER A 143 -17.86 -8.70 11.36
N GLY A 144 -18.66 -8.02 10.54
CA GLY A 144 -19.65 -8.63 9.67
C GLY A 144 -18.98 -9.80 8.98
N LYS A 145 -19.45 -11.02 9.27
CA LYS A 145 -19.14 -12.18 8.47
C LYS A 145 -19.57 -11.82 7.05
N GLY A 146 -18.60 -11.51 6.20
CA GLY A 146 -18.79 -11.42 4.76
C GLY A 146 -19.16 -12.80 4.26
N GLU A 147 -20.42 -13.19 4.46
CA GLU A 147 -21.02 -14.27 3.70
C GLU A 147 -21.15 -13.74 2.27
N GLN A 148 -20.23 -14.19 1.42
CA GLN A 148 -20.25 -13.91 0.00
C GLN A 148 -21.58 -14.39 -0.59
N LYS A 149 -22.45 -13.45 -0.95
CA LYS A 149 -23.46 -13.66 -1.99
C LYS A 149 -23.09 -12.76 -3.17
N HIS A 150 -22.07 -13.17 -3.91
CA HIS A 150 -21.93 -12.75 -5.29
C HIS A 150 -23.00 -13.47 -6.12
N ASP A 151 -24.22 -12.93 -6.15
CA ASP A 151 -25.20 -13.23 -7.19
C ASP A 151 -25.09 -12.15 -8.27
N HIS A 152 -24.23 -12.38 -9.26
CA HIS A 152 -24.30 -11.63 -10.51
C HIS A 152 -25.39 -12.26 -11.39
N GLY A 153 -26.65 -12.02 -11.01
CA GLY A 153 -27.81 -12.22 -11.85
C GLY A 153 -27.82 -11.22 -13.00
N LYS A 154 -27.02 -11.49 -14.04
CA LYS A 154 -27.13 -10.81 -15.32
C LYS A 154 -28.43 -11.28 -15.98
N LYS A 155 -29.50 -10.52 -15.79
CA LYS A 155 -30.76 -10.71 -16.53
C LYS A 155 -30.49 -10.49 -18.01
N GLU A 156 -30.56 -11.57 -18.76
CA GLU A 156 -30.90 -11.52 -20.19
C GLU A 156 -32.34 -11.02 -20.31
N LYS A 157 -32.54 -9.97 -21.10
CA LYS A 157 -33.70 -9.77 -21.97
C LYS A 157 -33.35 -8.73 -23.03
#